data_AF-A0A5N5JVD1-F1
#
_entry.id   AF-A0A5N5JVD1-F1
#
_cell.length_a   1.000
_cell.length_b   1.000
_cell.length_c   1.000
_cell.angle_alpha   90.00
_cell.angle_beta   90.00
_cell.angle_gamma   90.00
#
_symmetry.space_group_name_H-M   'P 1'
#
loop_
_entity.id
_entity.type
_entity.pdbx_description
1 polymer ?
#
loop_
_entity_poly.entity_id
_entity_poly.type
_entity_poly.pdbx_seq_one_letter_code
_entity_poly.pdbx_strand_id
1 'polypeptide(L)'
;MCQPPTKQIAMAVSKAIDEPDASIRCLRPVRSSKLHRVYEVVLSDGRILELVMPPPSMLRLLRSERQIVNAEALVVQWLSTLLSEESSQQPSAEKGFPNNNNKSTLLRLLPRLVNSSMPSAESGTPHSIYQLRGGTPIASLPRPLTKQERAEIDIQLGRLTRQFAKIKSPTGRFGLAVSVLASSKPATSQTDGSRTGSPSSRGPIEGSHTWSAAFHVMFEGVLRDSEDMAIMLAYPIIRKHLARLSYLLDEFTTPSLVFLDGMDNDNVLVDIPAAEQRKNKANQSGGSNDSDSDGESSDEEEAENKKSSNTARDRRPESHTPPITDGSIRIVGLRDWSNGIFGDPLLATAFSNNPSKELLDGYHGTCTSKQLPTPPPNSEEHNASISTRILLYQAYHATVSIVTEFYRPRGEGTTRELAARRRLTEVLMKLEEVVDEDPKGSRHRRPSGELSPAKKLKPDEKEKSSPSRRHETTIQEV
;
A
#
# COMPACT_ATOMS: atom_id res chain seq x y z
N MET A 1 16.13 -6.24 -26.11
CA MET A 1 15.92 -6.13 -27.57
C MET A 1 14.78 -5.16 -27.82
N CYS A 2 14.80 -4.41 -28.91
CA CYS A 2 13.68 -3.54 -29.29
C CYS A 2 12.52 -4.39 -29.83
N GLN A 3 11.28 -4.09 -29.44
CA GLN A 3 10.08 -4.76 -29.97
C GLN A 3 9.23 -3.75 -30.77
N PRO A 4 8.62 -4.18 -31.90
CA PRO A 4 7.65 -3.34 -32.61
C PRO A 4 6.38 -3.17 -31.75
N PRO A 5 5.74 -1.99 -31.74
CA PRO A 5 4.50 -1.78 -31.02
C PRO A 5 3.35 -2.59 -31.64
N THR A 6 2.50 -3.18 -30.79
CA THR A 6 1.21 -3.71 -31.25
C THR A 6 0.31 -2.54 -31.66
N LYS A 7 -0.66 -2.77 -32.57
CA LYS A 7 -1.60 -1.73 -33.01
C LYS A 7 -2.30 -1.02 -31.83
N GLN A 8 -2.64 -1.76 -30.78
CA GLN A 8 -3.24 -1.21 -29.56
C GLN A 8 -2.29 -0.27 -28.81
N ILE A 9 -1.02 -0.66 -28.63
CA ILE A 9 -0.02 0.20 -27.96
C ILE A 9 0.29 1.44 -28.81
N ALA A 10 0.40 1.27 -30.14
CA ALA A 10 0.56 2.40 -31.06
C ALA A 10 -0.58 3.41 -30.92
N MET A 11 -1.85 2.96 -31.03
CA MET A 11 -3.02 3.83 -30.86
C MET A 11 -3.10 4.48 -29.47
N ALA A 12 -2.79 3.74 -28.40
CA ALA A 12 -2.79 4.23 -27.03
C ALA A 12 -1.79 5.38 -26.82
N VAL A 13 -0.57 5.20 -27.31
CA VAL A 13 0.51 6.21 -27.22
C VAL A 13 0.26 7.38 -28.16
N SER A 14 -0.17 7.14 -29.41
CA SER A 14 -0.51 8.22 -30.34
C SER A 14 -1.69 9.08 -29.86
N LYS A 15 -2.65 8.50 -29.11
CA LYS A 15 -3.72 9.29 -28.45
C LYS A 15 -3.21 10.05 -27.21
N ALA A 16 -2.13 9.59 -26.59
CA ALA A 16 -1.56 10.19 -25.38
C ALA A 16 -0.59 11.34 -25.65
N ILE A 17 -0.13 11.49 -26.88
CA ILE A 17 0.82 12.52 -27.29
C ILE A 17 0.05 13.53 -28.14
N ASP A 18 -0.19 14.72 -27.60
CA ASP A 18 -0.87 15.84 -28.28
C ASP A 18 -0.07 16.43 -29.47
N GLU A 19 1.00 15.77 -29.92
CA GLU A 19 1.91 16.20 -30.99
C GLU A 19 1.82 15.27 -32.21
N PRO A 20 1.38 15.75 -33.39
CA PRO A 20 1.09 14.90 -34.55
C PRO A 20 2.33 14.20 -35.16
N ASP A 21 3.54 14.74 -34.94
CA ASP A 21 4.79 14.23 -35.52
C ASP A 21 5.52 13.20 -34.62
N ALA A 22 5.02 12.95 -33.41
CA ALA A 22 5.63 12.05 -32.43
C ALA A 22 5.18 10.60 -32.63
N SER A 23 6.05 9.76 -33.21
CA SER A 23 5.79 8.33 -33.44
C SER A 23 6.63 7.43 -32.53
N ILE A 24 6.16 6.21 -32.27
CA ILE A 24 6.93 5.22 -31.49
C ILE A 24 8.10 4.73 -32.35
N ARG A 25 9.32 5.06 -31.93
CA ARG A 25 10.56 4.53 -32.52
C ARG A 25 10.89 3.13 -31.99
N CYS A 26 10.65 2.86 -30.71
CA CYS A 26 10.98 1.59 -30.08
C CYS A 26 10.18 1.34 -28.81
N LEU A 27 9.77 0.09 -28.56
CA LEU A 27 9.41 -0.40 -27.22
C LEU A 27 10.53 -1.25 -26.64
N ARG A 28 10.85 -1.06 -25.36
CA ARG A 28 11.76 -1.95 -24.61
C ARG A 28 11.06 -2.44 -23.34
N PRO A 29 10.91 -3.76 -23.12
CA PRO A 29 10.40 -4.27 -21.86
C PRO A 29 11.40 -3.98 -20.73
N VAL A 30 10.91 -3.38 -19.64
CA VAL A 30 11.69 -3.09 -18.43
C VAL A 30 11.43 -4.21 -17.41
N ARG A 31 12.48 -4.67 -16.72
CA ARG A 31 12.31 -5.60 -15.60
C ARG A 31 11.64 -4.87 -14.43
N SER A 32 10.38 -5.18 -14.18
CA SER A 32 9.62 -4.67 -13.04
C SER A 32 9.68 -5.65 -11.87
N SER A 33 9.80 -5.14 -10.64
CA SER A 33 9.46 -5.92 -9.43
C SER A 33 7.95 -5.88 -9.12
N LYS A 34 7.20 -4.97 -9.77
CA LYS A 34 5.73 -4.95 -9.72
C LYS A 34 5.13 -6.15 -10.49
N LEU A 35 3.84 -6.41 -10.23
CA LEU A 35 3.02 -7.35 -11.01
C LEU A 35 2.76 -6.87 -12.45
N HIS A 36 2.81 -5.55 -12.67
CA HIS A 36 2.61 -4.90 -13.97
C HIS A 36 3.68 -5.25 -15.00
N ARG A 37 3.28 -5.24 -16.29
CA ARG A 37 4.23 -5.20 -17.40
C ARG A 37 4.60 -3.75 -17.68
N VAL A 38 5.89 -3.43 -17.68
CA VAL A 38 6.41 -2.07 -17.86
C VAL A 38 7.26 -2.02 -19.12
N TYR A 39 7.07 -0.98 -19.94
CA TYR A 39 7.82 -0.76 -21.17
C TYR A 39 8.33 0.69 -21.24
N GLU A 40 9.61 0.87 -21.58
CA GLU A 40 10.09 2.14 -22.12
C GLU A 40 9.54 2.32 -23.54
N VAL A 41 8.87 3.45 -23.78
CA VAL A 41 8.42 3.90 -25.09
C VAL A 41 9.37 5.01 -25.53
N VAL A 42 10.22 4.72 -26.52
CA VAL A 42 11.11 5.72 -27.12
C VAL A 42 10.39 6.34 -28.32
N LEU A 43 10.24 7.65 -28.30
CA LEU A 43 9.58 8.43 -29.35
C LEU A 43 10.58 8.92 -30.42
N SER A 44 10.07 9.36 -31.57
CA SER A 44 10.85 9.93 -32.67
C SER A 44 11.62 11.19 -32.27
N ASP A 45 11.03 12.01 -31.40
CA ASP A 45 11.61 13.25 -30.84
C ASP A 45 12.68 13.02 -29.74
N GLY A 46 12.95 11.76 -29.38
CA GLY A 46 13.92 11.40 -28.34
C GLY A 46 13.38 11.39 -26.91
N ARG A 47 12.11 11.77 -26.67
CA ARG A 47 11.46 11.57 -25.36
C ARG A 47 11.32 10.07 -25.06
N ILE A 48 11.39 9.74 -23.78
CA ILE A 48 11.14 8.40 -23.25
C ILE A 48 9.98 8.48 -22.26
N LEU A 49 8.95 7.68 -22.51
CA LEU A 49 7.79 7.50 -21.63
C LEU A 49 7.80 6.10 -21.02
N GLU A 50 7.18 5.93 -19.87
CA GLU A 50 6.94 4.63 -19.25
C GLU A 50 5.49 4.21 -19.50
N LEU A 51 5.30 3.09 -20.19
CA LEU A 51 4.00 2.47 -20.41
C LEU A 51 3.81 1.31 -19.42
N VAL A 52 2.81 1.46 -18.55
CA VAL A 52 2.39 0.46 -17.57
C VAL A 52 1.14 -0.25 -18.08
N MET A 53 1.23 -1.56 -18.21
CA MET A 53 0.18 -2.46 -18.67
C MET A 53 -0.19 -3.47 -17.56
N PRO A 54 -1.43 -4.01 -17.56
CA PRO A 54 -1.83 -5.01 -16.57
C PRO A 54 -0.94 -6.25 -16.64
N PRO A 55 -0.85 -7.02 -15.55
CA PRO A 55 -0.14 -8.29 -15.49
C PRO A 55 -0.54 -9.25 -16.63
N PRO A 56 0.30 -10.25 -16.97
CA PRO A 56 -0.12 -11.34 -17.86
C PRO A 56 -1.37 -12.03 -17.32
N SER A 57 -2.31 -12.42 -18.20
CA SER A 57 -3.59 -13.06 -17.78
C SER A 57 -3.41 -14.40 -17.05
N MET A 58 -2.27 -15.06 -17.24
CA MET A 58 -1.87 -16.27 -16.51
C MET A 58 -1.36 -16.01 -15.09
N LEU A 59 -1.01 -14.75 -14.74
CA LEU A 59 -0.57 -14.41 -13.40
C LEU A 59 -1.79 -14.31 -12.48
N ARG A 60 -1.85 -15.16 -11.44
CA ARG A 60 -2.93 -15.08 -10.46
C ARG A 60 -2.74 -13.84 -9.57
N LEU A 61 -3.82 -13.06 -9.45
CA LEU A 61 -3.87 -11.81 -8.69
C LEU A 61 -4.79 -11.97 -7.49
N LEU A 62 -4.38 -11.42 -6.34
CA LEU A 62 -5.24 -11.24 -5.16
C LEU A 62 -6.44 -10.37 -5.52
N ARG A 63 -7.53 -10.47 -4.75
CA ARG A 63 -8.74 -9.65 -4.96
C ARG A 63 -8.45 -8.15 -4.93
N SER A 64 -7.52 -7.70 -4.09
CA SER A 64 -7.04 -6.31 -4.01
C SER A 64 -6.26 -5.85 -5.25
N GLU A 65 -5.54 -6.74 -5.91
CA GLU A 65 -4.65 -6.45 -7.05
C GLU A 65 -5.40 -6.36 -8.40
N ARG A 66 -6.68 -6.75 -8.45
CA ARG A 66 -7.45 -6.82 -9.71
C ARG A 66 -7.60 -5.48 -10.42
N GLN A 67 -7.48 -4.36 -9.69
CA GLN A 67 -7.57 -3.01 -10.24
C GLN A 67 -6.24 -2.26 -10.23
N ILE A 68 -5.10 -2.94 -10.09
CA ILE A 68 -3.78 -2.35 -9.81
C ILE A 68 -3.38 -1.19 -10.76
N VAL A 69 -3.57 -1.33 -12.08
CA VAL A 69 -3.30 -0.26 -13.08
C VAL A 69 -4.20 0.97 -12.86
N ASN A 70 -5.50 0.72 -12.63
CA ASN A 70 -6.50 1.75 -12.43
C ASN A 70 -6.30 2.49 -11.10
N ALA A 71 -5.96 1.75 -10.04
CA ALA A 71 -5.66 2.29 -8.73
C ALA A 71 -4.46 3.25 -8.80
N GLU A 72 -3.38 2.85 -9.46
CA GLU A 72 -2.19 3.69 -9.63
C GLU A 72 -2.52 4.99 -10.39
N ALA A 73 -3.18 4.88 -11.55
CA ALA A 73 -3.54 6.04 -12.35
C ALA A 73 -4.50 7.00 -11.63
N LEU A 74 -5.54 6.47 -10.98
CA LEU A 74 -6.58 7.27 -10.33
C LEU A 74 -6.04 8.01 -9.11
N VAL A 75 -5.19 7.36 -8.29
CA VAL A 75 -4.54 7.98 -7.14
C VAL A 75 -3.52 9.04 -7.56
N VAL A 76 -2.68 8.76 -8.56
CA VAL A 76 -1.70 9.73 -9.09
C VAL A 76 -2.40 10.94 -9.70
N GLN A 77 -3.45 10.73 -10.50
CA GLN A 77 -4.22 11.82 -11.10
C GLN A 77 -4.86 12.71 -10.02
N TRP A 78 -5.55 12.11 -9.05
CA TRP A 78 -6.24 12.83 -7.98
C TRP A 78 -5.27 13.58 -7.06
N LEU A 79 -4.12 12.98 -6.71
CA LEU A 79 -3.09 13.70 -5.95
C LEU A 79 -2.48 14.85 -6.74
N SER A 80 -2.29 14.69 -8.06
CA SER A 80 -1.78 15.76 -8.92
C SER A 80 -2.74 16.93 -9.01
N THR A 81 -4.07 16.71 -9.09
CA THR A 81 -5.06 17.80 -9.12
C THR A 81 -5.15 18.47 -7.75
N LEU A 82 -5.35 17.68 -6.68
CA LEU A 82 -5.50 18.17 -5.30
C LEU A 82 -4.33 19.07 -4.86
N LEU A 83 -3.10 18.64 -5.11
CA LEU A 83 -1.90 19.39 -4.72
C LEU A 83 -1.63 20.61 -5.61
N SER A 84 -2.27 20.72 -6.79
CA SER A 84 -2.12 21.84 -7.72
C SER A 84 -3.20 22.92 -7.53
N GLU A 85 -4.47 22.53 -7.36
CA GLU A 85 -5.62 23.44 -7.28
C GLU A 85 -5.55 24.38 -6.06
N GLU A 86 -5.15 23.85 -4.90
CA GLU A 86 -5.02 24.60 -3.64
C GLU A 86 -3.81 25.56 -3.59
N SER A 87 -3.17 25.85 -4.73
CA SER A 87 -2.16 26.90 -4.87
C SER A 87 -2.76 28.27 -5.21
N SER A 88 -4.03 28.30 -5.67
CA SER A 88 -4.65 29.47 -6.31
C SER A 88 -5.79 30.11 -5.51
N GLN A 89 -6.09 29.63 -4.29
CA GLN A 89 -7.12 30.22 -3.41
C GLN A 89 -6.51 30.80 -2.12
N GLN A 90 -7.06 31.92 -1.67
CA GLN A 90 -6.61 32.65 -0.48
C GLN A 90 -6.83 31.87 0.83
N PRO A 91 -6.10 32.21 1.92
CA PRO A 91 -6.03 31.36 3.11
C PRO A 91 -7.26 31.48 4.02
N SER A 92 -8.34 30.74 3.71
CA SER A 92 -9.27 30.30 4.74
C SER A 92 -8.58 29.26 5.63
N ALA A 93 -8.52 29.53 6.93
CA ALA A 93 -7.72 28.77 7.89
C ALA A 93 -8.35 27.41 8.28
N GLU A 94 -8.46 26.48 7.32
CA GLU A 94 -8.78 25.09 7.63
C GLU A 94 -7.59 24.39 8.30
N LYS A 95 -7.74 24.15 9.60
CA LYS A 95 -6.77 23.46 10.46
C LYS A 95 -6.65 21.97 10.09
N GLY A 96 -5.88 21.66 9.05
CA GLY A 96 -5.57 20.27 8.69
C GLY A 96 -4.55 20.09 7.56
N PHE A 97 -4.52 21.01 6.60
CA PHE A 97 -3.81 20.82 5.34
C PHE A 97 -2.28 20.96 5.44
N PRO A 98 -1.52 20.27 4.56
CA PRO A 98 -0.06 20.44 4.46
C PRO A 98 0.32 21.85 3.99
N ASN A 99 1.22 22.51 4.72
CA ASN A 99 1.81 23.81 4.33
C ASN A 99 2.41 23.78 2.90
N ASN A 100 2.46 24.91 2.20
CA ASN A 100 2.78 25.02 0.77
C ASN A 100 4.11 24.35 0.36
N ASN A 101 5.14 24.46 1.21
CA ASN A 101 6.43 23.77 1.01
C ASN A 101 6.29 22.23 1.01
N ASN A 102 5.34 21.67 1.75
CA ASN A 102 5.05 20.23 1.72
C ASN A 102 4.30 19.84 0.44
N LYS A 103 3.35 20.65 -0.05
CA LYS A 103 2.60 20.36 -1.29
C LYS A 103 3.55 20.26 -2.49
N SER A 104 4.43 21.24 -2.66
CA SER A 104 5.46 21.22 -3.71
C SER A 104 6.47 20.08 -3.54
N THR A 105 6.73 19.62 -2.31
CA THR A 105 7.56 18.44 -2.05
C THR A 105 6.86 17.15 -2.49
N LEU A 106 5.59 16.95 -2.11
CA LEU A 106 4.80 15.78 -2.53
C LEU A 106 4.60 15.72 -4.05
N LEU A 107 4.32 16.86 -4.70
CA LEU A 107 4.27 16.97 -6.17
C LEU A 107 5.59 16.55 -6.85
N ARG A 108 6.74 16.83 -6.22
CA ARG A 108 8.04 16.37 -6.73
C ARG A 108 8.26 14.86 -6.58
N LEU A 109 7.50 14.16 -5.75
CA LEU A 109 7.60 12.70 -5.58
C LEU A 109 6.66 11.92 -6.52
N LEU A 110 5.58 12.54 -7.01
CA LEU A 110 4.59 11.87 -7.87
C LEU A 110 5.10 11.61 -9.29
N PRO A 111 4.83 10.44 -9.90
CA PRO A 111 5.04 10.25 -11.32
C PRO A 111 4.08 11.15 -12.11
N ARG A 112 4.55 11.74 -13.22
CA ARG A 112 3.70 12.60 -14.05
C ARG A 112 2.92 11.72 -15.03
N LEU A 113 1.64 11.49 -14.73
CA LEU A 113 0.72 10.81 -15.63
C LEU A 113 0.49 11.68 -16.88
N VAL A 114 0.71 11.10 -18.06
CA VAL A 114 0.45 11.71 -19.37
C VAL A 114 -0.94 11.30 -19.86
N ASN A 115 -1.25 10.00 -19.78
CA ASN A 115 -2.55 9.46 -20.16
C ASN A 115 -2.85 8.18 -19.37
N SER A 116 -4.13 7.88 -19.14
CA SER A 116 -4.59 6.59 -18.63
C SER A 116 -5.86 6.14 -19.34
N SER A 117 -5.98 4.83 -19.56
CA SER A 117 -7.17 4.19 -20.08
C SER A 117 -7.84 3.37 -18.99
N MET A 118 -9.07 3.75 -18.66
CA MET A 118 -9.97 2.94 -17.84
C MET A 118 -10.34 1.65 -18.60
N PRO A 119 -10.64 0.54 -17.90
CA PRO A 119 -11.25 -0.62 -18.54
C PRO A 119 -12.68 -0.28 -18.99
N SER A 120 -12.88 -0.11 -20.30
CA SER A 120 -14.19 -0.04 -20.95
C SER A 120 -14.32 -1.14 -22.01
N ALA A 121 -15.55 -1.48 -22.40
CA ALA A 121 -15.79 -2.47 -23.46
C ALA A 121 -15.24 -2.03 -24.83
N GLU A 122 -14.97 -0.73 -25.00
CA GLU A 122 -14.51 -0.11 -26.25
C GLU A 122 -13.00 0.22 -26.22
N SER A 123 -12.40 0.40 -25.04
CA SER A 123 -11.04 0.96 -24.85
C SER A 123 -9.92 -0.09 -24.70
N GLY A 124 -10.12 -1.31 -25.18
CA GLY A 124 -9.07 -2.34 -25.27
C GLY A 124 -8.46 -2.74 -23.92
N THR A 125 -7.14 -2.93 -23.88
CA THR A 125 -6.43 -3.26 -22.62
C THR A 125 -6.19 -1.97 -21.82
N PRO A 126 -6.57 -1.90 -20.52
CA PRO A 126 -6.30 -0.72 -19.69
C PRO A 126 -4.79 -0.49 -19.59
N HIS A 127 -4.38 0.77 -19.46
CA HIS A 127 -2.97 1.15 -19.46
C HIS A 127 -2.77 2.52 -18.81
N SER A 128 -1.53 2.82 -18.44
CA SER A 128 -1.12 4.13 -17.94
C SER A 128 0.22 4.51 -18.57
N ILE A 129 0.35 5.78 -18.98
CA ILE A 129 1.55 6.32 -19.61
C ILE A 129 2.06 7.44 -18.71
N TYR A 130 3.30 7.31 -18.25
CA TYR A 130 3.97 8.26 -17.38
C TYR A 130 5.18 8.89 -18.07
N GLN A 131 5.53 10.12 -17.71
CA GLN A 131 6.85 10.66 -18.01
C GLN A 131 7.87 10.00 -17.07
N LEU A 132 8.92 9.40 -17.64
CA LEU A 132 9.94 8.69 -16.85
C LEU A 132 10.62 9.64 -15.85
N ARG A 133 10.51 9.32 -14.56
CA ARG A 133 11.22 10.00 -13.46
C ARG A 133 12.52 9.25 -13.16
N GLY A 134 13.59 9.99 -12.84
CA GLY A 134 14.82 9.39 -12.34
C GLY A 134 14.69 8.88 -10.90
N GLY A 135 15.66 8.07 -10.49
CA GLY A 135 15.73 7.43 -9.17
C GLY A 135 15.92 5.91 -9.29
N THR A 136 16.54 5.30 -8.28
CA THR A 136 16.78 3.86 -8.22
C THR A 136 16.05 3.28 -7.02
N PRO A 137 15.33 2.13 -7.14
CA PRO A 137 14.78 1.44 -5.98
C PRO A 137 15.88 1.05 -4.99
N ILE A 138 15.66 1.20 -3.68
CA ILE A 138 16.64 0.83 -2.65
C ILE A 138 17.10 -0.63 -2.80
N ALA A 139 16.17 -1.55 -3.12
CA ALA A 139 16.46 -2.96 -3.34
C ALA A 139 17.31 -3.24 -4.60
N SER A 140 17.43 -2.27 -5.51
CA SER A 140 18.21 -2.36 -6.75
C SER A 140 19.54 -1.58 -6.69
N LEU A 141 19.94 -1.10 -5.51
CA LEU A 141 21.21 -0.40 -5.33
C LEU A 141 22.40 -1.37 -5.43
N PRO A 142 23.54 -0.93 -6.02
CA PRO A 142 24.72 -1.79 -6.20
C PRO A 142 25.43 -2.13 -4.89
N ARG A 143 25.20 -1.33 -3.84
CA ARG A 143 25.63 -1.61 -2.46
C ARG A 143 24.43 -1.47 -1.53
N PRO A 144 24.35 -2.25 -0.43
CA PRO A 144 23.45 -1.96 0.67
C PRO A 144 23.68 -0.53 1.21
N LEU A 145 22.61 0.05 1.76
CA LEU A 145 22.69 1.31 2.50
C LEU A 145 23.56 1.13 3.76
N THR A 146 24.40 2.11 4.05
CA THR A 146 25.04 2.22 5.37
C THR A 146 23.98 2.46 6.45
N LYS A 147 24.34 2.19 7.72
CA LYS A 147 23.44 2.46 8.85
C LYS A 147 22.96 3.92 8.91
N GLN A 148 23.83 4.87 8.54
CA GLN A 148 23.51 6.29 8.51
C GLN A 148 22.55 6.65 7.36
N GLU A 149 22.78 6.14 6.15
CA GLU A 149 21.86 6.35 5.02
C GLU A 149 20.49 5.73 5.28
N ARG A 150 20.46 4.55 5.92
CA ARG A 150 19.21 3.91 6.36
C ARG A 150 18.47 4.76 7.38
N ALA A 151 19.17 5.28 8.39
CA ALA A 151 18.58 6.17 9.39
C ALA A 151 17.97 7.44 8.76
N GLU A 152 18.68 8.06 7.81
CA GLU A 152 18.20 9.25 7.09
C GLU A 152 16.97 8.94 6.21
N ILE A 153 16.98 7.81 5.49
CA ILE A 153 15.83 7.33 4.71
C ILE A 153 14.63 7.02 5.60
N ASP A 154 14.82 6.33 6.73
CA ASP A 154 13.73 5.99 7.65
C ASP A 154 13.08 7.25 8.23
N ILE A 155 13.87 8.28 8.59
CA ILE A 155 13.39 9.61 8.98
C ILE A 155 12.57 10.25 7.83
N GLN A 156 13.07 10.22 6.59
CA GLN A 156 12.36 10.77 5.43
C GLN A 156 11.04 10.02 5.16
N LEU A 157 11.02 8.68 5.25
CA LEU A 157 9.82 7.87 5.08
C LEU A 157 8.78 8.12 6.18
N GLY A 158 9.19 8.24 7.44
CA GLY A 158 8.28 8.61 8.53
C GLY A 158 7.63 9.98 8.29
N ARG A 159 8.43 10.97 7.85
CA ARG A 159 7.94 12.30 7.48
C ARG A 159 6.95 12.25 6.31
N LEU A 160 7.26 11.44 5.29
CA LEU A 160 6.44 11.24 4.09
C LEU A 160 5.09 10.56 4.44
N THR A 161 5.12 9.50 5.24
CA THR A 161 3.91 8.80 5.68
C THR A 161 3.02 9.70 6.54
N ARG A 162 3.60 10.54 7.43
CA ARG A 162 2.82 11.59 8.12
C ARG A 162 2.24 12.61 7.14
N GLN A 163 2.96 13.01 6.09
CA GLN A 163 2.45 13.95 5.09
C GLN A 163 1.26 13.37 4.31
N PHE A 164 1.32 12.11 3.86
CA PHE A 164 0.17 11.43 3.24
C PHE A 164 -0.99 11.28 4.23
N ALA A 165 -0.73 10.91 5.48
CA ALA A 165 -1.77 10.79 6.51
C ALA A 165 -2.51 12.11 6.83
N LYS A 166 -2.01 13.28 6.39
CA LYS A 166 -2.77 14.55 6.47
C LYS A 166 -3.82 14.68 5.37
N ILE A 167 -3.61 14.04 4.22
CA ILE A 167 -4.56 14.01 3.11
C ILE A 167 -5.71 13.07 3.50
N LYS A 168 -6.95 13.57 3.45
CA LYS A 168 -8.14 12.84 3.89
C LYS A 168 -8.97 12.32 2.72
N SER A 169 -9.83 11.34 2.99
CA SER A 169 -10.79 10.82 2.02
C SER A 169 -11.75 11.92 1.54
N PRO A 170 -11.88 12.16 0.22
CA PRO A 170 -12.76 13.19 -0.31
C PRO A 170 -14.26 12.86 -0.12
N THR A 171 -14.59 11.62 0.24
CA THR A 171 -15.97 11.19 0.53
C THR A 171 -16.22 10.96 2.03
N GLY A 172 -15.22 11.19 2.89
CA GLY A 172 -15.29 10.85 4.31
C GLY A 172 -15.37 9.34 4.59
N ARG A 173 -15.09 8.48 3.61
CA ARG A 173 -15.16 7.01 3.73
C ARG A 173 -13.79 6.34 3.75
N PHE A 174 -13.73 5.19 4.42
CA PHE A 174 -12.58 4.30 4.55
C PHE A 174 -12.53 3.24 3.44
N GLY A 175 -11.35 2.64 3.23
CA GLY A 175 -11.14 1.49 2.33
C GLY A 175 -10.11 1.75 1.24
N LEU A 176 -10.11 0.92 0.19
CA LEU A 176 -9.17 1.05 -0.93
C LEU A 176 -9.34 2.42 -1.62
N ALA A 177 -8.24 3.13 -1.91
CA ALA A 177 -8.30 4.46 -2.50
C ALA A 177 -8.98 4.43 -3.88
N VAL A 178 -8.75 3.38 -4.68
CA VAL A 178 -9.43 3.19 -5.97
C VAL A 178 -10.95 3.13 -5.85
N SER A 179 -11.47 2.44 -4.82
CA SER A 179 -12.90 2.38 -4.51
C SER A 179 -13.45 3.74 -4.11
N VAL A 180 -12.78 4.40 -3.16
CA VAL A 180 -13.20 5.69 -2.59
C VAL A 180 -13.20 6.82 -3.64
N LEU A 181 -12.16 6.87 -4.48
CA LEU A 181 -12.01 7.88 -5.54
C LEU A 181 -12.88 7.61 -6.76
N ALA A 182 -13.20 6.34 -7.06
CA ALA A 182 -14.17 6.03 -8.11
C ALA A 182 -15.57 6.54 -7.74
N SER A 183 -15.94 6.47 -6.46
CA SER A 183 -17.23 6.96 -5.94
C SER A 183 -17.32 8.49 -5.79
N SER A 184 -16.20 9.23 -5.85
CA SER A 184 -16.20 10.69 -5.68
C SER A 184 -16.42 11.48 -6.97
N LYS A 185 -16.44 10.82 -8.14
CA LYS A 185 -16.80 11.47 -9.41
C LYS A 185 -18.32 11.67 -9.44
N PRO A 186 -18.82 12.89 -9.73
CA PRO A 186 -20.25 13.12 -9.82
C PRO A 186 -20.84 12.24 -10.91
N ALA A 187 -21.91 11.52 -10.59
CA ALA A 187 -22.67 10.77 -11.58
C ALA A 187 -23.28 11.77 -12.57
N THR A 188 -22.71 11.84 -13.78
CA THR A 188 -23.37 12.50 -14.90
C THR A 188 -24.73 11.85 -15.10
N SER A 189 -25.76 12.67 -15.17
CA SER A 189 -27.16 12.27 -15.11
C SER A 189 -27.53 11.26 -16.19
N GLN A 190 -27.62 9.98 -15.82
CA GLN A 190 -28.49 9.01 -16.48
C GLN A 190 -29.55 8.56 -15.49
N THR A 191 -30.64 9.32 -15.45
CA THR A 191 -31.92 8.82 -14.97
C THR A 191 -32.41 7.76 -15.95
N ASP A 192 -32.16 6.49 -15.65
CA ASP A 192 -32.93 5.41 -16.27
C ASP A 192 -33.29 4.32 -15.26
N GLY A 193 -34.59 4.09 -15.13
CA GLY A 193 -35.22 3.44 -13.98
C GLY A 193 -35.23 1.91 -14.01
N SER A 194 -34.08 1.26 -14.26
CA SER A 194 -34.01 -0.21 -14.33
C SER A 194 -33.34 -0.85 -13.10
N ARG A 195 -34.14 -1.15 -12.07
CA ARG A 195 -33.69 -1.90 -10.87
C ARG A 195 -33.83 -3.42 -11.04
N THR A 196 -33.13 -4.01 -12.01
CA THR A 196 -32.98 -5.48 -12.15
C THR A 196 -31.57 -5.90 -12.57
N GLY A 197 -30.55 -5.52 -11.77
CA GLY A 197 -29.17 -5.98 -11.95
C GLY A 197 -28.93 -7.38 -11.35
N SER A 198 -28.37 -8.29 -12.14
CA SER A 198 -27.97 -9.65 -11.70
C SER A 198 -26.87 -9.61 -10.62
N PRO A 199 -26.78 -10.57 -9.67
CA PRO A 199 -25.89 -10.48 -8.50
C PRO A 199 -24.39 -10.47 -8.80
N SER A 200 -23.99 -10.77 -10.03
CA SER A 200 -22.61 -10.87 -10.48
C SER A 200 -21.97 -9.56 -10.93
N SER A 201 -22.74 -8.46 -11.06
CA SER A 201 -22.23 -7.13 -11.40
C SER A 201 -22.39 -6.15 -10.24
N ARG A 202 -21.62 -6.36 -9.17
CA ARG A 202 -21.41 -5.28 -8.19
C ARG A 202 -20.46 -4.25 -8.81
N GLY A 203 -20.92 -3.01 -8.89
CA GLY A 203 -20.07 -1.86 -9.20
C GLY A 203 -18.96 -1.67 -8.15
N PRO A 204 -18.13 -0.63 -8.28
CA PRO A 204 -17.06 -0.35 -7.31
C PRO A 204 -17.62 -0.39 -5.89
N ILE A 205 -17.04 -1.25 -5.04
CA ILE A 205 -17.47 -1.36 -3.65
C ILE A 205 -17.19 0.00 -3.02
N GLU A 206 -18.26 0.72 -2.70
CA GLU A 206 -18.20 2.04 -2.09
C GLU A 206 -17.43 1.95 -0.75
N GLY A 207 -16.70 3.02 -0.39
CA GLY A 207 -15.95 3.02 0.87
C GLY A 207 -16.85 2.83 2.09
N SER A 208 -16.30 2.30 3.18
CA SER A 208 -17.03 2.06 4.43
C SER A 208 -17.10 3.31 5.31
N HIS A 209 -18.13 3.43 6.15
CA HIS A 209 -18.26 4.53 7.11
C HIS A 209 -17.36 4.40 8.35
N THR A 210 -16.95 3.17 8.69
CA THR A 210 -16.09 2.88 9.84
C THR A 210 -14.81 2.19 9.39
N TRP A 211 -13.74 2.30 10.18
CA TRP A 211 -12.47 1.67 9.85
C TRP A 211 -12.53 0.15 10.04
N SER A 212 -13.23 -0.33 11.07
CA SER A 212 -13.48 -1.76 11.31
C SER A 212 -14.11 -2.45 10.10
N ALA A 213 -15.12 -1.85 9.48
CA ALA A 213 -15.81 -2.40 8.32
C ALA A 213 -14.91 -2.43 7.07
N ALA A 214 -14.14 -1.36 6.83
CA ALA A 214 -13.18 -1.32 5.72
C ALA A 214 -12.07 -2.38 5.88
N PHE A 215 -11.47 -2.45 7.07
CA PHE A 215 -10.42 -3.41 7.39
C PHE A 215 -10.93 -4.85 7.33
N HIS A 216 -12.14 -5.12 7.82
CA HIS A 216 -12.77 -6.44 7.71
C HIS A 216 -12.98 -6.87 6.25
N VAL A 217 -13.46 -5.97 5.38
CA VAL A 217 -13.59 -6.25 3.92
C VAL A 217 -12.23 -6.55 3.28
N MET A 218 -11.18 -5.82 3.65
CA MET A 218 -9.81 -6.07 3.17
C MET A 218 -9.28 -7.42 3.63
N PHE A 219 -9.39 -7.75 4.92
CA PHE A 219 -8.88 -9.00 5.48
C PHE A 219 -9.68 -10.22 4.97
N GLU A 220 -11.01 -10.18 4.94
CA GLU A 220 -11.81 -11.26 4.33
C GLU A 220 -11.57 -11.40 2.82
N GLY A 221 -11.16 -10.34 2.12
CA GLY A 221 -10.66 -10.45 0.75
C GLY A 221 -9.48 -11.42 0.65
N VAL A 222 -8.51 -11.29 1.55
CA VAL A 222 -7.30 -12.12 1.60
C VAL A 222 -7.61 -13.53 2.13
N LEU A 223 -8.49 -13.67 3.14
CA LEU A 223 -8.91 -14.99 3.63
C LEU A 223 -9.66 -15.80 2.56
N ARG A 224 -10.44 -15.13 1.70
CA ARG A 224 -11.05 -15.78 0.52
C ARG A 224 -10.04 -16.12 -0.55
N ASP A 225 -9.01 -15.29 -0.77
CA ASP A 225 -7.90 -15.64 -1.66
C ASP A 225 -7.16 -16.89 -1.15
N SER A 226 -6.99 -17.07 0.16
CA SER A 226 -6.42 -18.31 0.72
C SER A 226 -7.36 -19.53 0.68
N GLU A 227 -8.67 -19.33 0.88
CA GLU A 227 -9.69 -20.39 0.76
C GLU A 227 -9.76 -20.92 -0.69
N ASP A 228 -9.74 -20.03 -1.69
CA ASP A 228 -9.70 -20.39 -3.12
C ASP A 228 -8.44 -21.20 -3.51
N MET A 229 -7.36 -21.05 -2.74
CA MET A 229 -6.11 -21.81 -2.88
C MET A 229 -6.00 -23.03 -1.96
N ALA A 230 -7.04 -23.32 -1.17
CA ALA A 230 -7.05 -24.38 -0.15
C ALA A 230 -5.87 -24.30 0.85
N ILE A 231 -5.38 -23.08 1.15
CA ILE A 231 -4.28 -22.89 2.11
C ILE A 231 -4.82 -23.16 3.52
N MET A 232 -4.18 -24.07 4.24
CA MET A 232 -4.53 -24.35 5.63
C MET A 232 -4.09 -23.19 6.52
N LEU A 233 -5.05 -22.46 7.08
CA LEU A 233 -4.86 -21.37 8.05
C LEU A 233 -5.81 -21.53 9.24
N ALA A 234 -5.55 -20.82 10.32
CA ALA A 234 -6.39 -20.79 11.52
C ALA A 234 -7.65 -19.89 11.33
N TYR A 235 -8.39 -20.08 10.23
CA TYR A 235 -9.53 -19.24 9.84
C TYR A 235 -10.54 -18.93 10.97
N PRO A 236 -10.99 -19.91 11.79
CA PRO A 236 -11.95 -19.63 12.86
C PRO A 236 -11.36 -18.73 13.95
N ILE A 237 -10.06 -18.86 14.22
CA ILE A 237 -9.33 -18.07 15.22
C ILE A 237 -9.15 -16.64 14.71
N ILE A 238 -8.68 -16.45 13.46
CA ILE A 238 -8.55 -15.13 12.83
C ILE A 238 -9.90 -14.39 12.84
N ARG A 239 -10.98 -15.06 12.40
CA ARG A 239 -12.34 -14.50 12.38
C ARG A 239 -12.88 -14.20 13.79
N LYS A 240 -12.56 -15.03 14.80
CA LYS A 240 -12.87 -14.78 16.22
C LYS A 240 -12.22 -13.48 16.72
N HIS A 241 -10.90 -13.29 16.52
CA HIS A 241 -10.23 -12.08 16.96
C HIS A 241 -10.72 -10.83 16.23
N LEU A 242 -10.94 -10.92 14.90
CA LEU A 242 -11.50 -9.81 14.14
C LEU A 242 -12.88 -9.41 14.66
N ALA A 243 -13.78 -10.36 14.91
CA ALA A 243 -15.12 -10.08 15.43
C ALA A 243 -15.13 -9.60 16.89
N ARG A 244 -14.12 -9.97 17.69
CA ARG A 244 -13.97 -9.57 19.09
C ARG A 244 -13.38 -8.16 19.22
N LEU A 245 -12.29 -7.89 18.51
CA LEU A 245 -11.47 -6.69 18.69
C LEU A 245 -11.74 -5.60 17.64
N SER A 246 -12.73 -5.77 16.76
CA SER A 246 -13.05 -4.80 15.71
C SER A 246 -13.42 -3.41 16.24
N TYR A 247 -13.98 -3.31 17.44
CA TYR A 247 -14.40 -2.02 18.01
C TYR A 247 -13.21 -1.07 18.26
N LEU A 248 -12.03 -1.61 18.58
CA LEU A 248 -10.79 -0.85 18.78
C LEU A 248 -10.28 -0.19 17.49
N LEU A 249 -10.67 -0.70 16.32
CA LEU A 249 -10.38 -0.08 15.03
C LEU A 249 -11.18 1.22 14.84
N ASP A 250 -12.39 1.32 15.40
CA ASP A 250 -13.29 2.46 15.20
C ASP A 250 -12.98 3.68 16.08
N GLU A 251 -12.01 3.56 17.00
CA GLU A 251 -11.32 4.73 17.56
C GLU A 251 -10.65 5.59 16.48
N PHE A 252 -10.21 4.97 15.38
CA PHE A 252 -9.61 5.69 14.26
C PHE A 252 -10.70 6.25 13.34
N THR A 253 -11.17 7.44 13.67
CA THR A 253 -12.34 8.08 13.02
C THR A 253 -12.03 8.84 11.74
N THR A 254 -10.76 9.03 11.37
CA THR A 254 -10.36 9.98 10.33
C THR A 254 -9.73 9.29 9.10
N PRO A 255 -10.49 8.99 8.03
CA PRO A 255 -10.00 8.25 6.86
C PRO A 255 -8.86 9.01 6.16
N SER A 256 -7.64 8.52 6.34
CA SER A 256 -6.39 9.20 5.97
C SER A 256 -5.66 8.43 4.88
N LEU A 257 -5.02 9.11 3.94
CA LEU A 257 -4.31 8.42 2.85
C LEU A 257 -3.06 7.69 3.37
N VAL A 258 -2.95 6.41 3.04
CA VAL A 258 -1.83 5.53 3.41
C VAL A 258 -1.47 4.66 2.21
N PHE A 259 -0.17 4.51 1.93
CA PHE A 259 0.33 3.51 0.98
C PHE A 259 0.90 2.34 1.79
N LEU A 260 0.27 1.17 1.71
CA LEU A 260 0.60 0.03 2.57
C LEU A 260 2.08 -0.36 2.45
N ASP A 261 2.57 -0.42 1.21
CA ASP A 261 3.94 -0.79 0.85
C ASP A 261 4.77 0.44 0.44
N GLY A 262 4.34 1.66 0.81
CA GLY A 262 5.03 2.92 0.47
C GLY A 262 6.41 3.09 1.10
N MET A 263 6.91 2.06 1.78
CA MET A 263 8.16 2.03 2.53
C MET A 263 9.00 0.78 2.26
N ASP A 264 8.57 -0.11 1.36
CA ASP A 264 9.39 -1.25 0.95
C ASP A 264 10.61 -0.76 0.13
N ASN A 265 11.75 -1.42 0.28
CA ASN A 265 12.96 -1.13 -0.49
C ASN A 265 12.74 -1.33 -2.00
N ASP A 266 11.80 -2.21 -2.38
CA ASP A 266 11.37 -2.40 -3.78
C ASP A 266 10.54 -1.23 -4.33
N ASN A 267 9.90 -0.45 -3.44
CA ASN A 267 8.99 0.64 -3.79
C ASN A 267 9.62 2.03 -3.64
N VAL A 268 10.50 2.25 -2.65
CA VAL A 268 11.12 3.57 -2.41
C VAL A 268 12.22 3.85 -3.44
N LEU A 269 12.04 4.93 -4.20
CA LEU A 269 13.03 5.43 -5.16
C LEU A 269 13.92 6.49 -4.50
N VAL A 270 15.24 6.31 -4.62
CA VAL A 270 16.24 7.26 -4.09
C VAL A 270 17.15 7.81 -5.19
N ASP A 271 17.67 9.01 -4.96
CA ASP A 271 18.79 9.57 -5.71
C ASP A 271 20.06 9.49 -4.85
N ILE A 272 21.17 9.06 -5.47
CA ILE A 272 22.48 8.92 -4.84
C ILE A 272 23.44 9.90 -5.54
N PRO A 273 24.10 10.81 -4.79
CA PRO A 273 24.98 11.82 -5.35
C PRO A 273 25.99 11.26 -6.37
N ALA A 274 26.16 11.98 -7.48
CA ALA A 274 26.86 11.51 -8.68
C ALA A 274 28.35 11.12 -8.48
N ALA A 275 28.95 11.48 -7.35
CA ALA A 275 30.31 11.11 -6.97
C ALA A 275 30.51 9.59 -6.84
N GLU A 276 29.52 8.84 -6.34
CA GLU A 276 29.62 7.37 -6.22
C GLU A 276 29.26 6.64 -7.51
N GLN A 277 28.33 7.17 -8.30
CA GLN A 277 27.92 6.58 -9.58
C GLN A 277 29.10 6.45 -10.57
N ARG A 278 30.06 7.39 -10.52
CA ARG A 278 31.26 7.36 -11.36
C ARG A 278 32.28 6.30 -10.91
N LYS A 279 32.50 6.14 -9.61
CA LYS A 279 33.38 5.08 -9.06
C LYS A 279 32.84 3.68 -9.40
N ASN A 280 31.54 3.48 -9.28
CA ASN A 280 30.91 2.17 -9.55
C ASN A 280 30.89 1.81 -11.04
N LYS A 281 30.79 2.78 -11.96
CA LYS A 281 30.99 2.52 -13.40
C LYS A 281 32.43 2.11 -13.73
N ALA A 282 33.43 2.78 -13.15
CA ALA A 282 34.83 2.43 -13.36
C ALA A 282 35.15 1.00 -12.86
N ASN A 283 34.65 0.63 -11.68
CA ASN A 283 34.85 -0.71 -11.11
C ASN A 283 34.11 -1.84 -11.85
N GLN A 284 33.10 -1.53 -12.69
CA GLN A 284 32.44 -2.52 -13.55
C GLN A 284 33.07 -2.64 -14.95
N SER A 285 33.94 -1.71 -15.35
CA SER A 285 34.66 -1.75 -16.63
C SER A 285 36.12 -2.21 -16.54
N GLY A 286 36.69 -2.30 -15.33
CA GLY A 286 38.11 -2.63 -15.09
C GLY A 286 38.41 -4.12 -14.96
N GLY A 287 37.87 -4.97 -15.84
CA GLY A 287 37.81 -6.42 -15.66
C GLY A 287 38.42 -7.28 -16.77
N SER A 288 39.50 -6.84 -17.43
CA SER A 288 40.34 -7.72 -18.28
C SER A 288 41.67 -7.06 -18.69
N ASN A 289 42.77 -7.42 -18.03
CA ASN A 289 43.95 -8.06 -18.67
C ASN A 289 45.15 -8.05 -17.72
N ASP A 290 45.90 -9.15 -17.73
CA ASP A 290 47.15 -9.37 -17.00
C ASP A 290 48.29 -8.48 -17.53
N SER A 291 49.24 -8.12 -16.64
CA SER A 291 50.59 -8.74 -16.66
C SER A 291 51.57 -8.02 -15.71
N ASP A 292 52.25 -8.81 -14.88
CA ASP A 292 53.55 -8.65 -14.21
C ASP A 292 54.35 -7.34 -14.33
N SER A 293 54.81 -6.82 -13.18
CA SER A 293 56.22 -6.46 -12.95
C SER A 293 56.48 -6.18 -11.46
N ASP A 294 57.59 -6.70 -10.94
CA ASP A 294 58.14 -6.38 -9.62
C ASP A 294 58.70 -4.93 -9.54
N GLY A 295 58.90 -4.43 -8.32
CA GLY A 295 59.59 -3.16 -8.06
C GLY A 295 59.50 -2.70 -6.59
N GLU A 296 60.59 -2.84 -5.84
CA GLU A 296 60.71 -2.45 -4.42
C GLU A 296 61.04 -0.96 -4.21
N SER A 297 61.20 -0.58 -2.92
CA SER A 297 61.75 0.68 -2.38
C SER A 297 60.79 1.88 -2.42
N SER A 298 60.80 2.86 -1.52
CA SER A 298 61.40 3.15 -0.20
C SER A 298 61.26 4.67 -0.07
N ASP A 299 60.91 5.20 1.12
CA ASP A 299 61.48 6.41 1.76
C ASP A 299 61.53 7.76 0.93
N GLU A 300 61.35 8.97 1.47
CA GLU A 300 61.22 9.52 2.82
C GLU A 300 60.68 10.97 2.72
N GLU A 301 60.29 11.58 3.85
CA GLU A 301 60.34 13.02 4.22
C GLU A 301 59.85 14.15 3.25
N GLU A 302 58.84 14.94 3.65
CA GLU A 302 58.95 16.26 4.32
C GLU A 302 59.65 17.40 3.55
N ALA A 303 58.92 18.51 3.30
CA ALA A 303 59.35 19.89 3.62
C ALA A 303 58.32 20.97 3.22
N GLU A 304 57.75 21.62 4.23
CA GLU A 304 57.62 23.08 4.40
C GLU A 304 57.43 24.08 3.22
N ASN A 305 56.26 24.75 3.25
CA ASN A 305 56.10 26.20 3.58
C ASN A 305 56.66 27.32 2.64
N LYS A 306 55.74 28.03 1.94
CA LYS A 306 55.56 29.53 1.91
C LYS A 306 54.54 29.90 0.81
N LYS A 307 53.40 30.58 1.04
CA LYS A 307 53.12 31.96 1.51
C LYS A 307 53.13 33.03 0.37
N SER A 308 51.94 33.58 0.08
CA SER A 308 51.61 34.89 -0.55
C SER A 308 52.10 35.18 -1.99
N SER A 309 51.26 35.63 -2.93
CA SER A 309 50.65 36.98 -2.90
C SER A 309 49.60 37.25 -4.02
N ASN A 310 48.90 38.38 -3.88
CA ASN A 310 47.73 38.87 -4.64
C ASN A 310 47.88 39.06 -6.15
N THR A 311 46.77 38.94 -6.88
CA THR A 311 46.13 39.92 -7.81
C THR A 311 44.97 39.19 -8.52
N ALA A 312 43.86 39.75 -9.01
CA ALA A 312 43.14 41.01 -8.85
C ALA A 312 41.78 40.80 -9.58
N ARG A 313 40.67 41.22 -8.96
CA ARG A 313 39.33 41.50 -9.56
C ARG A 313 38.95 40.84 -10.90
N ASP A 314 37.90 39.99 -10.86
CA ASP A 314 36.75 40.21 -11.75
C ASP A 314 35.44 40.12 -10.93
N ARG A 315 34.47 40.98 -11.26
CA ARG A 315 33.17 41.07 -10.58
C ARG A 315 32.08 40.46 -11.47
N ARG A 316 31.69 39.21 -11.20
CA ARG A 316 30.42 38.66 -11.67
C ARG A 316 29.38 38.63 -10.55
N PRO A 317 28.09 38.83 -10.85
CA PRO A 317 27.07 39.05 -9.83
C PRO A 317 26.85 37.77 -9.00
N GLU A 318 26.80 37.95 -7.68
CA GLU A 318 26.46 36.89 -6.75
C GLU A 318 24.99 36.47 -6.93
N SER A 319 24.75 35.40 -7.66
CA SER A 319 23.50 34.67 -7.51
C SER A 319 23.49 34.04 -6.13
N HIS A 320 22.72 34.62 -5.20
CA HIS A 320 22.46 34.05 -3.87
C HIS A 320 21.64 32.76 -3.97
N THR A 321 22.29 31.70 -4.45
CA THR A 321 21.87 30.32 -4.24
C THR A 321 22.65 29.82 -3.02
N PRO A 322 22.00 29.50 -1.88
CA PRO A 322 22.72 28.96 -0.74
C PRO A 322 23.39 27.64 -1.13
N PRO A 323 24.61 27.35 -0.64
CA PRO A 323 25.32 26.14 -1.00
C PRO A 323 24.53 24.91 -0.53
N ILE A 324 24.05 24.12 -1.50
CA ILE A 324 23.45 22.82 -1.21
C ILE A 324 24.57 21.93 -0.68
N THR A 325 24.41 21.41 0.53
CA THR A 325 25.25 20.33 1.09
C THR A 325 24.90 19.01 0.38
N ASP A 326 25.32 18.91 -0.88
CA ASP A 326 24.83 17.91 -1.85
C ASP A 326 25.55 16.55 -1.72
N GLY A 327 25.35 15.92 -0.57
CA GLY A 327 25.92 14.61 -0.23
C GLY A 327 24.97 13.64 0.47
N SER A 328 23.74 14.06 0.82
CA SER A 328 22.76 13.17 1.46
C SER A 328 21.91 12.41 0.44
N ILE A 329 21.64 11.14 0.74
CA ILE A 329 20.67 10.32 0.01
C ILE A 329 19.26 10.89 0.22
N ARG A 330 18.48 10.98 -0.86
CA ARG A 330 17.13 11.59 -0.83
C ARG A 330 16.11 10.70 -1.52
N ILE A 331 14.92 10.60 -0.93
CA ILE A 331 13.76 9.98 -1.59
C ILE A 331 13.29 10.90 -2.72
N VAL A 332 13.12 10.33 -3.91
CA VAL A 332 12.66 11.06 -5.12
C VAL A 332 11.32 10.58 -5.66
N GLY A 333 10.78 9.48 -5.12
CA GLY A 333 9.44 9.02 -5.43
C GLY A 333 9.12 7.65 -4.84
N LEU A 334 7.91 7.17 -5.13
CA LEU A 334 7.54 5.76 -4.98
C LEU A 334 7.42 5.14 -6.38
N ARG A 335 7.79 3.87 -6.50
CA ARG A 335 7.69 3.09 -7.74
C ARG A 335 6.24 2.74 -8.04
N ASP A 336 5.44 2.41 -7.02
CA ASP A 336 4.07 1.91 -7.09
C ASP A 336 3.13 2.71 -6.17
N TRP A 337 2.04 3.21 -6.75
CA TRP A 337 1.00 3.99 -6.07
C TRP A 337 -0.37 3.27 -6.04
N SER A 338 -0.43 2.00 -6.47
CA SER A 338 -1.67 1.23 -6.54
C SER A 338 -2.23 0.82 -5.18
N ASN A 339 -1.36 0.52 -4.20
CA ASN A 339 -1.72 0.03 -2.87
C ASN A 339 -2.08 1.15 -1.88
N GLY A 340 -2.71 2.21 -2.40
CA GLY A 340 -3.26 3.31 -1.60
C GLY A 340 -4.60 2.94 -0.94
N ILE A 341 -4.77 3.34 0.32
CA ILE A 341 -6.01 3.22 1.08
C ILE A 341 -6.34 4.53 1.80
N PHE A 342 -7.60 4.69 2.20
CA PHE A 342 -8.01 5.62 3.24
C PHE A 342 -8.29 4.84 4.53
N GLY A 343 -7.39 4.95 5.51
CA GLY A 343 -7.34 4.09 6.70
C GLY A 343 -6.43 4.61 7.80
N ASP A 344 -6.17 3.76 8.80
CA ASP A 344 -5.20 4.02 9.86
C ASP A 344 -3.76 3.94 9.31
N PRO A 345 -2.93 5.00 9.44
CA PRO A 345 -1.52 4.98 9.03
C PRO A 345 -0.70 3.84 9.63
N LEU A 346 -1.06 3.35 10.82
CA LEU A 346 -0.37 2.25 11.49
C LEU A 346 -0.54 0.89 10.76
N LEU A 347 -1.49 0.78 9.82
CA LEU A 347 -1.60 -0.37 8.93
C LEU A 347 -0.48 -0.40 7.88
N ALA A 348 0.29 0.68 7.64
CA ALA A 348 1.43 0.60 6.74
C ALA A 348 2.45 -0.45 7.22
N THR A 349 2.96 -1.27 6.30
CA THR A 349 3.75 -2.49 6.57
C THR A 349 4.98 -2.22 7.47
N ALA A 350 5.53 -1.01 7.41
CA ALA A 350 6.68 -0.58 8.20
C ALA A 350 6.39 -0.36 9.70
N PHE A 351 5.18 0.07 10.09
CA PHE A 351 4.81 0.17 11.51
C PHE A 351 4.44 -1.19 12.11
N SER A 352 3.97 -2.11 11.27
CA SER A 352 3.64 -3.47 11.69
C SER A 352 4.88 -4.35 11.92
N ASN A 353 6.00 -4.13 11.20
CA ASN A 353 7.19 -4.97 11.28
C ASN A 353 8.35 -4.31 12.03
N ASN A 354 8.21 -4.15 13.35
CA ASN A 354 9.27 -3.70 14.27
C ASN A 354 9.96 -2.38 13.82
N PRO A 355 9.21 -1.26 13.76
CA PRO A 355 9.67 -0.01 13.17
C PRO A 355 10.97 0.51 13.81
N SER A 356 11.84 1.10 12.99
CA SER A 356 13.05 1.76 13.49
C SER A 356 12.71 3.00 14.31
N LYS A 357 13.59 3.37 15.24
CA LYS A 357 13.43 4.59 16.04
C LYS A 357 13.39 5.82 15.13
N GLU A 358 14.23 5.81 14.11
CA GLU A 358 14.40 6.83 13.07
C GLU A 358 13.10 7.05 12.28
N LEU A 359 12.42 5.96 11.92
CA LEU A 359 11.08 6.00 11.32
C LEU A 359 10.05 6.63 12.26
N LEU A 360 9.98 6.15 13.50
CA LEU A 360 9.04 6.69 14.49
C LEU A 360 9.31 8.18 14.74
N ASP A 361 10.57 8.59 14.86
CA ASP A 361 10.96 9.98 15.02
C ASP A 361 10.56 10.83 13.79
N GLY A 362 10.76 10.26 12.60
CA GLY A 362 10.31 10.83 11.33
C GLY A 362 8.80 11.03 11.28
N TYR A 363 8.02 10.06 11.78
CA TYR A 363 6.55 10.03 11.76
C TYR A 363 5.90 10.89 12.84
N HIS A 364 6.37 10.84 14.08
CA HIS A 364 5.89 11.70 15.16
C HIS A 364 6.41 13.14 15.06
N GLY A 365 7.55 13.35 14.39
CA GLY A 365 8.16 14.68 14.22
C GLY A 365 9.09 15.07 15.38
N THR A 366 9.49 14.11 16.20
CA THR A 366 10.39 14.29 17.34
C THR A 366 11.84 14.55 16.94
N CYS A 367 12.23 14.32 15.67
CA CYS A 367 13.57 14.65 15.14
C CYS A 367 14.03 16.11 15.43
N THR A 368 13.10 17.03 15.66
CA THR A 368 13.38 18.47 15.84
C THR A 368 13.21 18.96 17.29
N SER A 369 12.82 18.10 18.25
CA SER A 369 12.56 18.50 19.64
C SER A 369 13.32 17.64 20.63
N LYS A 370 14.10 18.28 21.52
CA LYS A 370 14.71 17.62 22.69
C LYS A 370 13.71 17.40 23.84
N GLN A 371 12.46 17.83 23.70
CA GLN A 371 11.39 17.54 24.65
C GLN A 371 10.55 16.36 24.16
N LEU A 372 10.66 15.25 24.90
CA LEU A 372 9.69 14.16 24.85
C LEU A 372 8.33 14.72 25.31
N PRO A 373 7.24 14.55 24.55
CA PRO A 373 5.92 14.96 25.01
C PRO A 373 5.54 14.18 26.27
N THR A 374 5.09 14.88 27.32
CA THR A 374 4.51 14.23 28.50
C THR A 374 3.27 13.43 28.06
N PRO A 375 3.16 12.13 28.37
CA PRO A 375 1.99 11.35 27.98
C PRO A 375 0.71 11.94 28.63
N PRO A 376 -0.39 12.13 27.88
CA PRO A 376 -1.67 12.54 28.44
C PRO A 376 -2.21 11.52 29.47
N PRO A 377 -3.11 11.94 30.37
CA PRO A 377 -3.55 11.11 31.51
C PRO A 377 -4.27 9.80 31.16
N ASN A 378 -4.64 9.57 29.89
CA ASN A 378 -5.25 8.32 29.40
C ASN A 378 -4.31 7.56 28.45
N SER A 379 -3.00 7.80 28.50
CA SER A 379 -2.04 7.20 27.58
C SER A 379 -2.00 5.67 27.63
N GLU A 380 -2.19 5.04 28.79
CA GLU A 380 -2.04 3.58 28.92
C GLU A 380 -3.12 2.82 28.14
N GLU A 381 -4.40 3.17 28.32
CA GLU A 381 -5.52 2.60 27.55
C GLU A 381 -5.38 2.87 26.06
N HIS A 382 -5.04 4.11 25.68
CA HIS A 382 -4.86 4.47 24.27
C HIS A 382 -3.69 3.72 23.62
N ASN A 383 -2.59 3.52 24.36
CA ASN A 383 -1.44 2.73 23.92
C ASN A 383 -1.79 1.23 23.82
N ALA A 384 -2.61 0.69 24.72
CA ALA A 384 -3.08 -0.69 24.67
C ALA A 384 -3.98 -0.95 23.45
N SER A 385 -4.88 0.00 23.14
CA SER A 385 -5.69 -0.05 21.92
C SER A 385 -4.84 0.06 20.65
N ILE A 386 -3.90 1.01 20.59
CA ILE A 386 -2.91 1.12 19.51
C ILE A 386 -2.15 -0.20 19.32
N SER A 387 -1.65 -0.80 20.40
CA SER A 387 -0.93 -2.08 20.37
C SER A 387 -1.81 -3.20 19.80
N THR A 388 -3.08 -3.24 20.20
CA THR A 388 -4.05 -4.24 19.69
C THR A 388 -4.37 -4.03 18.21
N ARG A 389 -4.53 -2.78 17.76
CA ARG A 389 -4.66 -2.47 16.32
C ARG A 389 -3.44 -2.93 15.53
N ILE A 390 -2.23 -2.67 16.03
CA ILE A 390 -0.97 -3.14 15.41
C ILE A 390 -0.94 -4.67 15.32
N LEU A 391 -1.39 -5.41 16.35
CA LEU A 391 -1.49 -6.88 16.27
C LEU A 391 -2.49 -7.33 15.19
N LEU A 392 -3.65 -6.68 15.05
CA LEU A 392 -4.60 -6.99 13.97
C LEU A 392 -3.99 -6.72 12.59
N TYR A 393 -3.23 -5.64 12.43
CA TYR A 393 -2.52 -5.30 11.19
C TYR A 393 -1.38 -6.29 10.89
N GLN A 394 -0.62 -6.73 11.89
CA GLN A 394 0.37 -7.79 11.75
C GLN A 394 -0.25 -9.11 11.29
N ALA A 395 -1.43 -9.49 11.82
CA ALA A 395 -2.15 -10.68 11.38
C ALA A 395 -2.59 -10.57 9.91
N TYR A 396 -3.08 -9.39 9.48
CA TYR A 396 -3.39 -9.10 8.08
C TYR A 396 -2.16 -9.26 7.18
N HIS A 397 -1.05 -8.59 7.51
CA HIS A 397 0.19 -8.63 6.73
C HIS A 397 0.83 -10.02 6.65
N ALA A 398 0.82 -10.76 7.77
CA ALA A 398 1.30 -12.14 7.79
C ALA A 398 0.42 -13.04 6.90
N THR A 399 -0.90 -12.84 6.92
CA THR A 399 -1.82 -13.55 6.02
C THR A 399 -1.53 -13.21 4.56
N VAL A 400 -1.48 -11.91 4.18
CA VAL A 400 -1.13 -11.46 2.82
C VAL A 400 0.19 -12.05 2.34
N SER A 401 1.19 -12.11 3.22
CA SER A 401 2.50 -12.70 2.92
C SER A 401 2.38 -14.20 2.59
N ILE A 402 1.64 -14.98 3.38
CA ILE A 402 1.40 -16.41 3.11
C ILE A 402 0.68 -16.56 1.76
N VAL A 403 -0.46 -15.89 1.55
CA VAL A 403 -1.25 -16.06 0.32
C VAL A 403 -0.45 -15.69 -0.93
N THR A 404 0.38 -14.65 -0.84
CA THR A 404 1.25 -14.20 -1.95
C THR A 404 2.22 -15.29 -2.40
N GLU A 405 2.83 -16.06 -1.49
CA GLU A 405 3.76 -17.14 -1.86
C GLU A 405 3.05 -18.31 -2.54
N PHE A 406 1.78 -18.58 -2.23
CA PHE A 406 0.98 -19.60 -2.95
C PHE A 406 0.48 -19.11 -4.32
N TYR A 407 0.11 -17.83 -4.45
CA TYR A 407 -0.30 -17.25 -5.73
C TYR A 407 0.88 -17.09 -6.69
N ARG A 408 2.08 -16.81 -6.16
CA ARG A 408 3.30 -16.50 -6.92
C ARG A 408 4.54 -17.13 -6.26
N PRO A 409 4.71 -18.47 -6.33
CA PRO A 409 5.87 -19.13 -5.76
C PRO A 409 7.18 -18.59 -6.35
N ARG A 410 8.13 -18.22 -5.48
CA ARG A 410 9.50 -17.84 -5.87
C ARG A 410 10.50 -18.88 -5.32
N GLY A 411 11.76 -18.83 -5.73
CA GLY A 411 12.78 -19.84 -5.35
C GLY A 411 12.93 -20.05 -3.83
N GLU A 412 12.95 -18.97 -3.05
CA GLU A 412 12.94 -19.01 -1.58
C GLU A 412 11.51 -18.89 -0.99
N GLY A 413 10.48 -19.38 -1.69
CA GLY A 413 9.09 -19.24 -1.25
C GLY A 413 8.81 -19.91 0.09
N THR A 414 9.29 -21.14 0.27
CA THR A 414 9.08 -21.93 1.49
C THR A 414 9.64 -21.25 2.75
N THR A 415 10.79 -20.58 2.68
CA THR A 415 11.39 -19.93 3.86
C THR A 415 10.61 -18.67 4.27
N ARG A 416 10.18 -17.85 3.29
CA ARG A 416 9.34 -16.67 3.56
C ARG A 416 7.93 -17.06 4.01
N GLU A 417 7.35 -18.10 3.44
CA GLU A 417 6.05 -18.66 3.83
C GLU A 417 6.08 -19.13 5.29
N LEU A 418 7.08 -19.94 5.67
CA LEU A 418 7.24 -20.43 7.04
C LEU A 418 7.49 -19.28 8.03
N ALA A 419 8.26 -18.25 7.64
CA ALA A 419 8.45 -17.05 8.45
C ALA A 419 7.16 -16.23 8.62
N ALA A 420 6.31 -16.17 7.59
CA ALA A 420 5.01 -15.53 7.68
C ALA A 420 4.01 -16.34 8.55
N ARG A 421 4.04 -17.68 8.48
CA ARG A 421 3.26 -18.55 9.39
C ARG A 421 3.66 -18.38 10.85
N ARG A 422 4.96 -18.36 11.16
CA ARG A 422 5.45 -18.15 12.53
C ARG A 422 4.94 -16.81 13.09
N ARG A 423 5.11 -15.72 12.33
CA ARG A 423 4.56 -14.40 12.68
C ARG A 423 3.04 -14.43 12.90
N LEU A 424 2.27 -15.09 12.02
CA LEU A 424 0.82 -15.20 12.20
C LEU A 424 0.47 -15.93 13.50
N THR A 425 1.12 -17.06 13.81
CA THR A 425 0.90 -17.80 15.06
C THR A 425 1.27 -16.97 16.29
N GLU A 426 2.43 -16.31 16.29
CA GLU A 426 2.88 -15.43 17.38
C GLU A 426 1.89 -14.29 17.66
N VAL A 427 1.36 -13.67 16.59
CA VAL A 427 0.40 -12.58 16.68
C VAL A 427 -0.96 -13.07 17.18
N LEU A 428 -1.43 -14.24 16.73
CA LEU A 428 -2.69 -14.82 17.21
C LEU A 428 -2.63 -15.21 18.70
N MET A 429 -1.47 -15.70 19.20
CA MET A 429 -1.28 -15.92 20.63
C MET A 429 -1.40 -14.61 21.42
N LYS A 430 -0.69 -13.56 21.01
CA LYS A 430 -0.78 -12.23 21.64
C LYS A 430 -2.20 -11.65 21.59
N LEU A 431 -2.93 -11.85 20.49
CA LEU A 431 -4.33 -11.41 20.37
C LEU A 431 -5.27 -12.17 21.31
N GLU A 432 -4.98 -13.42 21.69
CA GLU A 432 -5.76 -14.16 22.69
C GLU A 432 -5.51 -13.67 24.12
N GLU A 433 -4.29 -13.18 24.40
CA GLU A 433 -3.92 -12.56 25.69
C GLU A 433 -4.58 -11.18 25.92
N VAL A 434 -5.02 -10.48 24.86
CA VAL A 434 -5.73 -9.19 24.99
C VAL A 434 -7.11 -9.43 25.63
N VAL A 435 -7.26 -8.95 26.87
CA VAL A 435 -8.54 -8.94 27.60
C VAL A 435 -9.56 -8.03 26.90
N ASP A 436 -10.80 -8.48 26.85
CA ASP A 436 -11.92 -7.76 26.24
C ASP A 436 -12.68 -6.99 27.33
N GLU A 437 -12.33 -5.71 27.49
CA GLU A 437 -12.92 -4.80 28.48
C GLU A 437 -14.18 -4.09 27.97
N ASP A 438 -14.81 -4.49 26.84
CA ASP A 438 -16.05 -3.83 26.37
C ASP A 438 -17.22 -4.05 27.35
N PRO A 439 -17.70 -3.02 28.08
CA PRO A 439 -18.80 -3.17 29.02
C PRO A 439 -20.15 -3.39 28.34
N LYS A 440 -20.23 -3.24 27.01
CA LYS A 440 -21.46 -3.31 26.22
C LYS A 440 -21.67 -4.66 25.51
N GLY A 441 -20.61 -5.46 25.32
CA GLY A 441 -20.66 -6.77 24.65
C GLY A 441 -21.38 -7.89 25.43
N SER A 442 -21.54 -7.75 26.75
CA SER A 442 -22.14 -8.79 27.62
C SER A 442 -23.63 -9.10 27.33
N ARG A 443 -24.37 -8.18 26.68
CA ARG A 443 -25.80 -8.39 26.38
C ARG A 443 -26.01 -8.93 24.96
N HIS A 444 -26.25 -10.24 24.89
CA HIS A 444 -26.64 -11.08 23.73
C HIS A 444 -25.52 -11.77 22.92
N ARG A 445 -24.93 -12.82 23.52
CA ARG A 445 -24.83 -14.12 22.85
C ARG A 445 -25.30 -15.25 23.77
N ARG A 446 -26.57 -15.66 23.64
CA ARG A 446 -26.98 -17.01 24.09
C ARG A 446 -26.33 -18.04 23.15
N PRO A 447 -25.76 -19.14 23.66
CA PRO A 447 -25.39 -20.26 22.80
C PRO A 447 -26.66 -20.80 22.13
N SER A 448 -26.70 -20.81 20.80
CA SER A 448 -27.72 -21.57 20.07
C SER A 448 -27.27 -23.03 20.00
N GLY A 449 -27.71 -23.81 20.98
CA GLY A 449 -27.56 -25.25 21.03
C GLY A 449 -28.83 -25.87 21.58
N GLU A 450 -29.63 -26.46 20.68
CA GLU A 450 -30.79 -27.34 20.97
C GLU A 450 -31.98 -26.62 21.66
N LEU A 451 -33.25 -26.75 21.23
CA LEU A 451 -33.95 -27.83 20.54
C LEU A 451 -34.96 -27.27 19.51
N SER A 452 -35.17 -27.97 18.40
CA SER A 452 -36.33 -27.72 17.51
C SER A 452 -37.58 -28.44 18.03
N PRO A 453 -38.77 -27.80 18.06
CA PRO A 453 -39.98 -28.43 18.57
C PRO A 453 -40.65 -29.34 17.52
N ALA A 454 -40.37 -30.64 17.57
CA ALA A 454 -40.99 -31.64 16.71
C ALA A 454 -41.58 -32.83 17.51
N LYS A 455 -42.89 -32.71 17.81
CA LYS A 455 -43.88 -33.78 18.04
C LYS A 455 -43.38 -35.16 18.53
N LYS A 456 -43.77 -35.53 19.75
CA LYS A 456 -44.38 -36.84 20.07
C LYS A 456 -45.14 -36.79 21.40
N LEU A 457 -46.47 -36.80 21.33
CA LEU A 457 -47.34 -37.12 22.46
C LEU A 457 -47.39 -38.65 22.62
N LYS A 458 -47.24 -39.15 23.85
CA LYS A 458 -47.48 -40.56 24.24
C LYS A 458 -47.59 -40.65 25.78
N PRO A 459 -48.18 -41.71 26.35
CA PRO A 459 -49.58 -41.61 26.79
C PRO A 459 -49.75 -41.80 28.31
N ASP A 460 -50.83 -41.24 28.86
CA ASP A 460 -51.23 -41.43 30.25
C ASP A 460 -52.07 -42.70 30.46
N GLU A 461 -51.63 -43.55 31.39
CA GLU A 461 -52.36 -44.61 32.10
C GLU A 461 -51.65 -44.78 33.47
N LYS A 462 -52.28 -44.99 34.62
CA LYS A 462 -53.69 -45.11 35.08
C LYS A 462 -53.72 -44.62 36.54
N GLU A 463 -54.79 -44.00 37.03
CA GLU A 463 -55.80 -44.55 37.96
C GLU A 463 -56.46 -43.32 38.64
N LYS A 464 -57.71 -43.25 39.14
CA LYS A 464 -58.78 -44.23 39.40
C LYS A 464 -60.11 -43.46 39.51
N SER A 465 -61.20 -43.90 38.88
CA SER A 465 -62.57 -43.92 39.44
C SER A 465 -63.61 -44.33 38.38
N SER A 466 -64.47 -45.27 38.76
CA SER A 466 -65.54 -45.89 37.95
C SER A 466 -66.91 -45.24 38.28
N PRO A 467 -68.08 -45.75 37.82
CA PRO A 467 -68.39 -46.63 36.66
C PRO A 467 -69.61 -46.15 35.80
N SER A 468 -69.96 -46.96 34.77
CA SER A 468 -71.34 -47.47 34.51
C SER A 468 -72.00 -47.21 33.12
N ARG A 469 -72.78 -48.23 32.69
CA ARG A 469 -73.63 -48.38 31.47
C ARG A 469 -72.89 -48.54 30.13
N ARG A 470 -72.89 -49.70 29.44
CA ARG A 470 -73.95 -50.57 28.86
C ARG A 470 -74.63 -50.04 27.58
N HIS A 471 -74.19 -50.56 26.43
CA HIS A 471 -74.93 -51.29 25.36
C HIS A 471 -73.95 -51.45 24.16
N GLU A 472 -73.57 -52.67 23.72
CA GLU A 472 -74.28 -53.60 22.81
C GLU A 472 -74.47 -53.10 21.36
N THR A 473 -73.59 -53.55 20.43
CA THR A 473 -73.95 -54.15 19.11
C THR A 473 -72.72 -54.68 18.33
N THR A 474 -72.46 -56.00 18.36
CA THR A 474 -72.84 -56.98 17.30
C THR A 474 -73.17 -56.41 15.90
N ILE A 475 -72.62 -56.83 14.74
CA ILE A 475 -71.54 -57.80 14.40
C ILE A 475 -70.91 -57.49 13.00
N GLN A 476 -70.43 -58.49 12.24
CA GLN A 476 -69.93 -58.44 10.84
C GLN A 476 -71.04 -58.80 9.80
N GLU A 477 -70.68 -58.95 8.51
CA GLU A 477 -71.52 -59.32 7.35
C GLU A 477 -72.45 -58.20 6.82
N VAL A 478 -72.41 -57.79 5.53
CA VAL A 478 -71.42 -57.95 4.43
C VAL A 478 -71.24 -56.58 3.77
#